data_AF-A0A8T5MH41-F1
#
_entry.id   AF-A0A8T5MH41-F1
#
_cell.length_a   1.000
_cell.length_b   1.000
_cell.length_c   1.000
_cell.angle_alpha   90.00
_cell.angle_beta   90.00
_cell.angle_gamma   90.00
#
_symmetry.space_group_name_H-M   'P 1'
#
loop_
_entity.id
_entity.type
_entity.pdbx_description
1 polymer ?
#
loop_
_entity_poly.entity_id
_entity_poly.type
_entity_poly.pdbx_seq_one_letter_code
_entity_poly.pdbx_strand_id
1 'polypeptide(L)'
;MRASSVGLEVFVEISREEFSSLKRNSLTGSIRFRDNHGSPQRQIPFTLVYSPIQRNFLSVRQIPDQNYFGHAKRVDFTINEEFYDSLREMDRYGDRFSIGGKLDIQIE
;
A
#
# COMPACT_ATOMS: atom_id res chain seq x y z
N MET A 1 30.56 4.09 -8.80
CA MET A 1 29.60 2.99 -8.59
C MET A 1 28.21 3.63 -8.53
N ARG A 2 27.28 3.29 -9.44
CA ARG A 2 25.92 3.86 -9.47
C ARG A 2 24.93 2.72 -9.24
N ALA A 3 24.07 2.87 -8.24
CA ALA A 3 22.94 1.99 -8.00
C ALA A 3 21.64 2.74 -8.37
N SER A 4 20.72 2.06 -9.04
CA SER A 4 19.38 2.57 -9.34
C SER A 4 18.36 1.47 -9.07
N SER A 5 17.35 1.77 -8.27
CA SER A 5 16.18 0.91 -8.07
C SER A 5 14.99 1.53 -8.80
N VAL A 6 14.35 0.73 -9.65
CA VAL A 6 13.05 1.03 -10.27
C VAL A 6 12.10 -0.01 -9.70
N GLY A 7 11.29 0.37 -8.72
CA GLY A 7 10.51 -0.56 -7.93
C GLY A 7 9.15 0.02 -7.57
N LEU A 8 8.19 -0.86 -7.39
CA LEU A 8 6.82 -0.53 -7.03
C LEU A 8 6.72 -0.20 -5.53
N GLU A 9 7.26 0.94 -5.12
CA GLU A 9 7.19 1.40 -3.74
C GLU A 9 5.98 2.34 -3.57
N VAL A 10 5.07 1.97 -2.67
CA VAL A 10 3.89 2.75 -2.31
C VAL A 10 4.09 3.26 -0.89
N PHE A 11 4.10 4.58 -0.75
CA PHE A 11 4.21 5.24 0.54
C PHE A 11 2.86 5.87 0.90
N VAL A 12 2.39 5.62 2.13
CA VAL A 12 1.11 6.11 2.64
C VAL A 12 1.34 6.81 3.97
N GLU A 13 1.02 8.09 4.03
CA GLU A 13 0.95 8.87 5.26
C GLU A 13 -0.52 8.86 5.72
N ILE A 14 -0.76 8.57 6.99
CA ILE A 14 -2.10 8.60 7.61
C ILE A 14 -2.02 9.34 8.95
N SER A 15 -3.07 10.06 9.30
CA SER A 15 -3.19 10.67 10.63
C SER A 15 -3.43 9.62 11.72
N ARG A 16 -3.13 9.95 12.99
CA ARG A 16 -3.51 9.13 14.14
C ARG A 16 -5.02 8.83 14.20
N GLU A 17 -5.87 9.76 13.79
CA GLU A 17 -7.32 9.57 13.72
C GLU A 17 -7.71 8.52 12.66
N GLU A 18 -7.12 8.62 11.46
CA GLU A 18 -7.35 7.65 10.38
C GLU A 18 -6.86 6.26 10.78
N PHE A 19 -5.66 6.16 11.37
CA PHE A 19 -5.12 4.90 11.87
C PHE A 19 -6.06 4.25 12.91
N SER A 20 -6.54 5.04 13.87
CA SER A 20 -7.48 4.57 14.90
C SER A 20 -8.79 4.06 14.30
N SER A 21 -9.23 4.68 13.20
CA SER A 21 -10.46 4.29 12.50
C SER A 21 -10.31 3.01 11.66
N LEU A 22 -9.09 2.64 11.28
CA LEU A 22 -8.80 1.53 10.36
C LEU A 22 -9.27 0.17 10.89
N LYS A 23 -9.39 -0.02 12.22
CA LYS A 23 -9.94 -1.26 12.80
C LYS A 23 -11.40 -1.52 12.42
N ARG A 24 -12.15 -0.48 12.06
CA ARG A 24 -13.60 -0.55 11.80
C ARG A 24 -13.98 -0.06 10.40
N ASN A 25 -13.11 0.74 9.78
CA ASN A 25 -13.34 1.38 8.51
C ASN A 25 -12.20 1.08 7.53
N SER A 26 -12.49 1.18 6.24
CA SER A 26 -11.45 1.25 5.22
C SER A 26 -10.98 2.70 5.02
N LEU A 27 -9.69 2.89 4.80
CA LEU A 27 -9.15 4.16 4.33
C LEU A 27 -9.06 4.15 2.81
N THR A 28 -9.36 5.26 2.16
CA THR A 28 -9.33 5.39 0.69
C THR A 28 -8.49 6.57 0.28
N GLY A 29 -7.71 6.43 -0.79
CA GLY A 29 -6.89 7.51 -1.32
C GLY A 29 -6.49 7.29 -2.78
N SER A 30 -5.42 7.95 -3.20
CA SER A 30 -4.90 7.84 -4.57
C SER A 30 -3.39 7.71 -4.58
N ILE A 31 -2.89 6.68 -5.27
CA ILE A 31 -1.46 6.48 -5.56
C ILE A 31 -1.10 7.32 -6.78
N ARG A 32 -0.13 8.22 -6.64
CA ARG A 32 0.47 8.91 -7.79
C ARG A 32 1.53 7.99 -8.39
N PHE A 33 1.15 7.26 -9.42
CA PHE A 33 2.02 6.32 -10.12
C PHE A 33 2.77 7.03 -11.24
N ARG A 34 4.10 6.89 -11.24
CA ARG A 34 4.97 7.35 -12.32
C ARG A 34 5.67 6.15 -12.93
N ASP A 35 5.39 5.94 -14.20
CA ASP A 35 6.06 4.92 -15.00
C ASP A 35 7.37 5.49 -15.58
N ASN A 36 8.38 4.64 -15.71
CA ASN A 36 9.64 4.99 -16.36
C ASN A 36 9.61 4.87 -17.89
N HIS A 37 8.51 4.33 -18.46
CA HIS A 37 8.32 4.22 -19.91
C HIS A 37 7.75 5.48 -20.58
N GLY A 38 7.72 6.63 -19.89
CA GLY A 38 7.23 7.89 -20.45
C GLY A 38 5.71 8.04 -20.49
N SER A 39 4.99 7.11 -19.85
CA SER A 39 3.54 7.20 -19.65
C SER A 39 3.18 8.41 -18.77
N PRO A 40 2.03 9.08 -19.01
CA PRO A 40 1.58 10.19 -18.18
C PRO A 40 1.43 9.75 -16.72
N GLN A 41 1.73 10.66 -15.79
CA GLN A 41 1.50 10.44 -14.36
C GLN A 41 0.05 10.04 -14.15
N ARG A 42 -0.17 8.86 -13.56
CA ARG A 42 -1.50 8.30 -13.35
C ARG A 42 -1.84 8.35 -11.87
N GLN A 43 -3.10 8.65 -11.57
CA GLN A 43 -3.65 8.44 -10.23
C GLN A 43 -4.38 7.11 -10.22
N ILE A 44 -3.98 6.22 -9.32
CA ILE A 44 -4.63 4.92 -9.10
C ILE A 44 -5.32 4.99 -7.75
N PRO A 45 -6.66 4.97 -7.69
CA PRO A 45 -7.40 4.85 -6.44
C PRO A 45 -6.93 3.65 -5.64
N PHE A 46 -6.82 3.79 -4.32
CA PHE A 46 -6.51 2.68 -3.44
C PHE A 46 -7.44 2.62 -2.23
N THR A 47 -7.52 1.43 -1.66
CA THR A 47 -8.18 1.16 -0.38
C THR A 47 -7.17 0.49 0.55
N LEU A 48 -7.11 0.90 1.82
CA LEU A 48 -6.40 0.19 2.89
C LEU A 48 -7.45 -0.37 3.86
N VAL A 49 -7.38 -1.65 4.11
CA VAL A 49 -8.29 -2.39 4.99
C VAL A 49 -7.48 -3.15 6.02
N TYR A 50 -8.00 -3.23 7.24
CA TYR A 50 -7.47 -4.13 8.26
C TYR A 50 -8.36 -5.38 8.36
N SER A 51 -7.72 -6.55 8.37
CA SER A 51 -8.39 -7.85 8.51
C SER A 51 -7.60 -8.74 9.48
N PRO A 52 -8.03 -8.90 10.74
CA PRO A 52 -7.27 -9.65 11.74
C PRO A 52 -7.17 -11.15 11.43
N ILE A 53 -8.08 -11.67 10.60
CA ILE A 53 -8.15 -13.10 10.26
C ILE A 53 -7.24 -13.51 9.10
N GLN A 54 -6.66 -12.55 8.36
CA GLN A 54 -5.80 -12.89 7.24
C GLN A 54 -4.45 -13.42 7.74
N ARG A 55 -3.87 -14.40 7.02
CA ARG A 55 -2.61 -15.02 7.41
C ARG A 55 -1.38 -14.19 7.06
N ASN A 56 -1.41 -13.50 5.93
CA ASN A 56 -0.27 -12.71 5.45
C ASN A 56 -0.26 -11.34 6.13
N PHE A 57 0.93 -10.79 6.37
CA PHE A 57 1.12 -9.44 6.90
C PHE A 57 0.43 -8.39 6.01
N LEU A 58 0.72 -8.48 4.70
CA LEU A 58 0.15 -7.65 3.66
C LEU A 58 -0.42 -8.51 2.53
N SER A 59 -1.62 -8.16 2.07
CA SER A 59 -2.22 -8.68 0.84
C SER A 59 -2.55 -7.53 -0.10
N VAL A 60 -2.29 -7.70 -1.39
CA VAL A 60 -2.48 -6.67 -2.41
C VAL A 60 -3.31 -7.24 -3.55
N ARG A 61 -4.40 -6.57 -3.88
CA ARG A 61 -5.27 -6.95 -5.00
C ARG A 61 -5.37 -5.80 -5.99
N GLN A 62 -5.06 -6.07 -7.25
CA GLN A 62 -5.29 -5.15 -8.36
C GLN A 62 -6.67 -5.40 -8.97
N ILE A 63 -7.37 -4.33 -9.35
CA ILE A 63 -8.69 -4.41 -10.00
C ILE A 63 -8.66 -3.57 -11.28
N PRO A 64 -8.93 -4.16 -12.47
CA PRO A 64 -8.93 -5.61 -12.71
C PRO A 64 -7.58 -6.23 -12.32
N ASP A 65 -7.54 -7.55 -12.18
CA ASP A 65 -6.26 -8.23 -11.96
C ASP A 65 -5.39 -8.07 -13.22
N GLN A 66 -4.17 -7.57 -13.07
CA GLN A 66 -3.28 -7.19 -14.16
C GLN A 66 -1.84 -7.56 -13.83
N ASN A 67 -1.09 -7.95 -14.86
CA ASN A 67 0.34 -8.22 -14.73
C ASN A 67 1.16 -6.95 -14.48
N TYR A 68 0.63 -5.78 -14.86
CA TYR A 68 1.31 -4.49 -14.71
C TYR A 68 0.51 -3.54 -13.81
N PHE A 69 1.13 -3.12 -12.70
CA PHE A 69 0.48 -2.29 -11.67
C PHE A 69 -0.05 -0.97 -12.20
N GLY A 70 0.67 -0.33 -13.12
CA GLY A 70 0.25 0.93 -13.72
C GLY A 70 -1.05 0.84 -14.53
N HIS A 71 -1.53 -0.37 -14.85
CA HIS A 71 -2.81 -0.60 -15.52
C HIS A 71 -3.99 -0.75 -14.55
N ALA A 72 -3.75 -1.00 -13.26
CA ALA A 72 -4.80 -1.17 -12.27
C ALA A 72 -5.73 0.05 -12.21
N LYS A 73 -7.04 -0.20 -12.20
CA LYS A 73 -8.06 0.85 -11.97
C LYS A 73 -8.23 1.14 -10.48
N ARG A 74 -7.96 0.16 -9.63
CA ARG A 74 -7.92 0.28 -8.17
C ARG A 74 -6.94 -0.72 -7.60
N VAL A 75 -6.33 -0.39 -6.46
CA VAL A 75 -5.50 -1.30 -5.68
C VAL A 75 -6.04 -1.39 -4.27
N ASP A 76 -6.31 -2.60 -3.80
CA ASP A 76 -6.77 -2.84 -2.42
C ASP A 76 -5.62 -3.47 -1.63
N PHE A 77 -5.18 -2.78 -0.58
CA PHE A 77 -4.23 -3.26 0.42
C PHE A 77 -5.00 -3.78 1.63
N THR A 78 -4.65 -4.97 2.11
CA THR A 78 -5.17 -5.53 3.36
C THR A 78 -4.03 -5.84 4.30
N ILE A 79 -4.05 -5.29 5.51
CA ILE A 79 -3.07 -5.56 6.58
C ILE A 79 -3.69 -6.41 7.70
N ASN A 80 -2.89 -7.27 8.33
CA ASN A 80 -3.35 -8.15 9.42
C ASN A 80 -3.14 -7.50 10.81
N GLU A 81 -3.41 -8.24 11.89
CA GLU A 81 -3.13 -7.77 13.26
C GLU A 81 -1.65 -7.48 13.47
N GLU A 82 -0.75 -8.38 13.06
CA GLU A 82 0.69 -8.24 13.33
C GLU A 82 1.29 -7.01 12.64
N PHE A 83 0.90 -6.73 11.39
CA PHE A 83 1.28 -5.51 10.69
C PHE A 83 0.69 -4.28 11.39
N TYR A 84 -0.60 -4.32 11.75
CA TYR A 84 -1.26 -3.19 12.42
C TYR A 84 -0.58 -2.86 13.76
N ASP A 85 -0.27 -3.87 14.57
CA ASP A 85 0.40 -3.69 15.86
C ASP A 85 1.83 -3.18 15.70
N SER A 86 2.57 -3.69 14.70
CA SER A 86 3.91 -3.16 14.37
C SER A 86 3.86 -1.69 13.97
N LEU A 87 2.87 -1.30 13.16
CA LEU A 87 2.64 0.08 12.75
C LEU A 87 2.26 0.97 13.95
N ARG A 88 1.44 0.46 14.88
CA ARG A 88 1.06 1.16 16.12
C ARG A 88 2.26 1.42 17.03
N GLU A 89 3.17 0.46 17.14
CA GLU A 89 4.30 0.53 18.07
C GLU A 89 5.43 1.42 17.55
N MET A 90 5.64 1.44 16.24
CA MET A 90 6.77 2.13 15.62
C MET A 90 6.40 3.47 14.95
N ASP A 91 5.10 3.80 14.90
CA ASP A 91 4.51 4.88 14.07
C ASP A 91 4.87 4.78 12.56
N ARG A 92 5.58 3.71 12.15
CA ARG A 92 5.95 3.43 10.76
C ARG A 92 6.24 1.95 10.56
N TYR A 93 5.67 1.34 9.53
CA TYR A 93 5.93 -0.05 9.17
C TYR A 93 5.68 -0.30 7.69
N GLY A 94 6.36 -1.29 7.12
CA GLY A 94 6.20 -1.62 5.71
C GLY A 94 6.58 -3.06 5.40
N ASP A 95 5.93 -3.63 4.39
CA ASP A 95 6.14 -5.00 3.95
C ASP A 95 6.19 -5.09 2.42
N ARG A 96 6.86 -6.13 1.94
CA ARG A 96 6.93 -6.45 0.51
C ARG A 96 5.74 -7.31 0.12
N PHE A 97 5.28 -7.13 -1.12
CA PHE A 97 4.19 -7.94 -1.66
C PHE A 97 4.59 -8.58 -3.00
N SER A 98 3.91 -9.68 -3.32
CA SER A 98 4.33 -10.72 -4.28
C SER A 98 4.58 -10.25 -5.72
N ILE A 99 4.11 -9.07 -6.12
CA ILE A 99 4.39 -8.48 -7.43
C ILE A 99 5.68 -7.63 -7.45
N GLY A 100 6.58 -7.83 -6.49
CA GLY A 100 7.89 -7.16 -6.42
C GLY A 100 7.83 -5.72 -5.89
N GLY A 101 6.75 -5.37 -5.19
CA GLY A 101 6.55 -4.05 -4.59
C GLY A 101 6.72 -4.02 -3.08
N LYS A 102 6.67 -2.81 -2.52
CA LYS A 102 6.68 -2.55 -1.08
C LYS A 102 5.59 -1.53 -0.74
N LEU A 103 4.85 -1.77 0.34
CA LEU A 103 4.01 -0.78 0.97
C LEU A 103 4.73 -0.28 2.23
N ASP A 104 4.81 1.02 2.43
CA ASP A 104 5.39 1.67 3.61
C ASP A 104 4.35 2.67 4.13
N ILE A 105 3.92 2.51 5.38
CA ILE A 105 2.91 3.34 6.02
C ILE A 105 3.55 4.09 7.18
N GLN A 106 3.27 5.39 7.28
CA GLN A 106 3.69 6.26 8.38
C GLN A 106 2.47 6.93 9.02
N ILE A 107 2.43 6.97 10.36
CA ILE A 107 1.44 7.69 11.15
C ILE A 107 1.98 9.07 11.49
N GLU A 108 1.22 10.13 11.20
CA GLU A 108 1.49 11.52 11.59
C GLU A 108 0.58 11.99 12.75
#